data_AF-A0A3B0UVF1-F1
#
_entry.id   AF-A0A3B0UVF1-F1
#
_cell.length_a   1.000
_cell.length_b   1.000
_cell.length_c   1.000
_cell.angle_alpha   90.00
_cell.angle_beta   90.00
_cell.angle_gamma   90.00
#
_symmetry.space_group_name_H-M   'P 1'
#
loop_
_entity.id
_entity.type
_entity.pdbx_description
1 polymer ?
#
loop_
_entity_poly.entity_id
_entity_poly.type
_entity_poly.pdbx_seq_one_letter_code
_entity_poly.pdbx_strand_id
1 'polypeptide(L)'
;MKRILGLDLGTTSIGWALVNEAKEEKEKSTIVKTGVRVIPLSSDESGDFEKGKTTSINADRTLKRGARRNLQRYKHRRELLFEILKKNNLISDETILAEEGENSTHSLWELRANAATGKISLKDFVRVLFAINKKRGYKSNRKAKDEGDGQAVDGMEVAIILASKNITPGQYVLDLLKNNKKNIPDFYRSDLQTEFDKVWKFQRQFYEDVLSDELKESVIGKNKKATWAICKDPFTYCR
;
A
#
# COMPACT_ATOMS: atom_id res chain seq x y z
N MET A 1 5.40 -59.10 24.00
CA MET A 1 5.73 -57.66 24.18
C MET A 1 5.05 -56.73 23.17
N LYS A 2 4.53 -55.58 23.61
CA LYS A 2 3.98 -54.47 22.80
C LYS A 2 5.04 -53.39 22.60
N ARG A 3 5.26 -52.90 21.38
CA ARG A 3 6.22 -51.82 21.12
C ARG A 3 5.51 -50.46 21.16
N ILE A 4 5.99 -49.56 22.02
CA ILE A 4 5.41 -48.23 22.26
C ILE A 4 6.48 -47.17 22.01
N LEU A 5 6.12 -46.11 21.28
CA LEU A 5 6.90 -44.89 21.14
C LEU A 5 6.24 -43.79 21.99
N GLY A 6 6.88 -43.41 23.09
CA GLY A 6 6.52 -42.23 23.86
C GLY A 6 7.18 -40.99 23.27
N LEU A 7 6.42 -39.90 23.15
CA LEU A 7 6.91 -38.59 22.70
C LEU A 7 6.55 -37.54 23.76
N ASP A 8 7.56 -36.79 24.20
CA ASP A 8 7.42 -35.60 25.05
C ASP A 8 7.74 -34.36 24.20
N LEU A 9 6.71 -33.55 23.93
CA LEU A 9 6.78 -32.43 22.98
C LEU A 9 6.92 -31.11 23.74
N GLY A 10 8.16 -30.65 23.91
CA GLY A 10 8.48 -29.33 24.41
C GLY A 10 8.55 -28.28 23.29
N THR A 11 8.72 -27.02 23.68
CA THR A 11 8.87 -25.89 22.74
C THR A 11 10.20 -25.92 21.99
N THR A 12 11.25 -26.43 22.62
CA THR A 12 12.62 -26.46 22.09
C THR A 12 13.22 -27.86 22.07
N SER A 13 12.44 -28.89 22.43
CA SER A 13 12.92 -30.26 22.41
C SER A 13 11.80 -31.27 22.23
N ILE A 14 12.14 -32.40 21.62
CA ILE A 14 11.28 -33.57 21.53
C ILE A 14 12.01 -34.73 22.21
N GLY A 15 11.59 -35.07 23.42
CA GLY A 15 12.02 -36.29 24.10
C GLY A 15 11.31 -37.49 23.47
N TRP A 16 12.03 -38.59 23.26
CA TRP A 16 11.40 -39.81 22.78
C TRP A 16 11.99 -41.06 23.42
N ALA A 17 11.13 -42.05 23.64
CA ALA A 17 11.50 -43.34 24.19
C ALA A 17 10.76 -44.44 23.44
N LEU A 18 11.50 -45.43 22.98
CA LEU A 18 10.97 -46.65 22.37
C LEU A 18 11.10 -47.78 23.38
N VAL A 19 9.97 -48.31 23.83
CA VAL A 19 9.91 -49.35 24.86
C VAL A 19 9.15 -50.57 24.35
N ASN A 20 9.58 -51.75 24.79
CA ASN A 20 8.83 -52.97 24.68
C ASN A 20 8.15 -53.22 26.03
N GLU A 21 6.83 -53.08 26.08
CA GLU A 21 6.01 -53.32 27.26
C GLU A 21 5.61 -54.80 27.33
N ALA A 22 5.80 -55.42 28.50
CA ALA A 22 5.36 -56.78 28.79
C ALA A 22 3.84 -56.91 28.70
N LYS A 23 3.32 -57.98 28.09
CA LYS A 23 1.88 -58.27 28.03
C LYS A 23 1.44 -59.34 29.02
N GLU A 24 2.37 -60.15 29.52
CA GLU A 24 2.12 -61.27 30.45
C GLU A 24 3.06 -61.15 31.66
N GLU A 25 2.67 -61.69 32.82
CA GLU A 25 3.46 -61.61 34.06
C GLU A 25 4.87 -62.22 33.96
N LYS A 26 5.07 -63.14 33.00
CA LYS A 26 6.38 -63.77 32.74
C LYS A 26 7.28 -62.93 31.83
N GLU A 27 6.73 -61.93 31.14
CA GLU A 27 7.51 -61.01 30.29
C GLU A 27 8.03 -59.83 31.13
N LYS A 28 9.23 -59.32 30.82
CA LYS A 28 9.76 -58.08 31.42
C LYS A 28 9.78 -56.96 30.38
N SER A 29 9.29 -55.79 30.76
CA SER A 29 9.40 -54.59 29.93
C SER A 29 10.86 -54.18 29.74
N THR A 30 11.21 -53.70 28.55
CA THR A 30 12.57 -53.26 28.22
C THR A 30 12.57 -51.92 27.49
N ILE A 31 13.59 -51.10 27.78
CA ILE A 31 13.85 -49.86 27.02
C ILE A 31 14.70 -50.25 25.82
N VAL A 32 14.17 -50.03 24.62
CA VAL A 32 14.87 -50.33 23.37
C VAL A 32 15.82 -49.20 23.01
N LYS A 33 15.34 -47.95 23.09
CA LYS A 33 16.13 -46.76 22.81
C LYS A 33 15.47 -45.53 23.39
N THR A 34 16.27 -44.54 23.74
CA THR A 34 15.81 -43.20 24.12
C THR A 34 16.64 -42.15 23.39
N GLY A 35 16.11 -40.94 23.31
CA GLY A 35 16.83 -39.80 22.78
C GLY A 35 16.06 -38.50 22.97
N VAL A 36 16.75 -37.40 22.68
CA VAL A 36 16.16 -36.07 22.66
C VAL A 36 16.58 -35.40 21.37
N ARG A 37 15.60 -34.85 20.64
CA ARG A 37 15.86 -33.93 19.53
C ARG A 37 15.74 -32.52 20.05
N VAL A 38 16.86 -31.81 20.13
CA VAL A 38 16.87 -30.37 20.44
C VAL A 38 16.52 -29.58 19.18
N ILE A 39 15.60 -28.63 19.31
CA ILE A 39 15.22 -27.63 18.31
C ILE A 39 15.73 -26.29 18.84
N PRO A 40 16.94 -25.87 18.46
CA PRO A 40 17.54 -24.67 19.02
C PRO A 40 16.75 -23.44 18.60
N LEU A 41 16.46 -22.58 19.59
CA LEU A 41 16.04 -21.21 19.36
C LEU A 41 17.27 -20.31 19.42
N SER A 42 17.29 -19.27 18.60
CA SER A 42 18.22 -18.16 18.78
C SER A 42 17.95 -17.41 20.09
N SER A 43 18.93 -16.63 20.55
CA SER A 43 18.80 -15.81 21.75
C SER A 43 17.61 -14.84 21.66
N ASP A 44 17.38 -14.28 20.47
CA ASP A 44 16.27 -13.36 20.20
C ASP A 44 14.91 -14.08 20.25
N GLU A 45 14.82 -15.28 19.67
CA GLU A 45 13.60 -16.10 19.69
C GLU A 45 13.24 -16.57 21.11
N SER A 46 14.25 -16.93 21.91
CA SER A 46 14.06 -17.32 23.31
C SER A 46 13.58 -16.14 24.14
N GLY A 47 14.21 -14.97 23.98
CA GLY A 47 13.83 -13.75 24.70
C GLY A 47 12.46 -13.21 24.30
N ASP A 48 12.05 -13.32 23.04
CA ASP A 48 10.70 -12.95 22.61
C ASP A 48 9.64 -13.94 23.12
N PHE A 49 9.96 -15.25 23.17
CA PHE A 49 9.08 -16.27 23.75
C PHE A 49 8.84 -16.04 25.25
N GLU A 50 9.90 -15.78 26.04
CA GLU A 50 9.79 -15.48 27.47
C GLU A 50 8.97 -14.21 27.76
N LYS A 51 9.05 -13.22 26.86
CA LYS A 51 8.25 -11.99 26.94
C LYS A 51 6.79 -12.18 26.49
N GLY A 52 6.40 -13.40 26.12
CA GLY A 52 5.05 -13.71 25.63
C GLY A 52 4.71 -13.07 24.28
N LYS A 53 5.71 -12.63 23.50
CA LYS A 53 5.47 -12.10 22.16
C LYS A 53 5.15 -13.24 21.20
N THR A 54 3.94 -13.23 20.65
CA THR A 54 3.48 -14.21 19.66
C THR A 54 3.89 -13.89 18.23
N THR A 55 4.85 -12.98 18.02
CA THR A 55 5.30 -12.59 16.68
C THR A 55 5.98 -13.76 15.98
N SER A 56 5.48 -14.12 14.79
CA SER A 56 6.09 -15.17 13.98
C SER A 56 7.56 -14.83 13.67
N ILE A 57 8.44 -15.83 13.70
CA ILE A 57 9.84 -15.75 13.24
C ILE A 57 9.92 -15.19 11.80
N ASN A 58 8.89 -15.43 10.99
CA ASN A 58 8.78 -14.94 9.62
C ASN A 58 8.21 -13.51 9.50
N ALA A 59 7.90 -12.83 10.60
CA ALA A 59 7.26 -11.52 10.59
C ALA A 59 8.15 -10.47 9.92
N ASP A 60 9.42 -10.33 10.33
CA ASP A 60 10.36 -9.37 9.74
C ASP A 60 10.56 -9.63 8.24
N ARG A 61 10.77 -10.89 7.86
CA ARG A 61 10.86 -11.30 6.44
C ARG A 61 9.60 -10.89 5.66
N THR A 62 8.43 -11.06 6.27
CA THR A 62 7.14 -10.70 5.66
C THR A 62 6.99 -9.19 5.52
N LEU A 63 7.37 -8.41 6.53
CA LEU A 63 7.39 -6.94 6.50
C LEU A 63 8.31 -6.43 5.39
N LYS A 64 9.57 -6.89 5.36
CA LYS A 64 10.56 -6.54 4.33
C LYS A 64 10.08 -6.91 2.92
N ARG A 65 9.46 -8.09 2.76
CA ARG A 65 8.85 -8.52 1.49
C ARG A 65 7.69 -7.61 1.07
N GLY A 66 6.85 -7.20 2.02
CA GLY A 66 5.75 -6.25 1.79
C GLY A 66 6.25 -4.90 1.27
N ALA A 67 7.26 -4.33 1.94
CA ALA A 67 7.87 -3.06 1.55
C ALA A 67 8.43 -3.10 0.11
N ARG A 68 9.16 -4.17 -0.25
CA ARG A 68 9.69 -4.34 -1.61
C ARG A 68 8.59 -4.42 -2.67
N ARG A 69 7.53 -5.18 -2.41
CA ARG A 69 6.37 -5.28 -3.33
C ARG A 69 5.68 -3.92 -3.49
N ASN A 70 5.55 -3.14 -2.42
CA ASN A 70 4.95 -1.81 -2.48
C ASN A 70 5.81 -0.85 -3.30
N LEU A 71 7.14 -0.88 -3.13
CA LEU A 71 8.07 -0.09 -3.93
C LEU A 71 7.99 -0.46 -5.41
N GLN A 72 8.00 -1.76 -5.75
CA GLN A 72 7.88 -2.22 -7.13
C GLN A 72 6.57 -1.74 -7.78
N ARG A 73 5.44 -1.88 -7.07
CA ARG A 73 4.12 -1.41 -7.55
C ARG A 73 4.04 0.11 -7.67
N TYR A 74 4.77 0.85 -6.83
CA TYR A 74 4.90 2.30 -6.95
C TYR A 74 5.65 2.69 -8.23
N LYS A 75 6.82 2.07 -8.49
CA LYS A 75 7.63 2.31 -9.69
C LYS A 75 6.83 1.98 -10.97
N HIS A 76 6.29 0.77 -11.03
CA HIS A 76 5.55 0.29 -12.19
C HIS A 76 4.33 1.17 -12.52
N ARG A 77 3.58 1.63 -11.52
CA ARG A 77 2.44 2.54 -11.77
C ARG A 77 2.87 3.88 -12.38
N ARG A 78 4.01 4.42 -11.96
CA ARG A 78 4.52 5.69 -12.49
C ARG A 78 5.07 5.54 -13.89
N GLU A 79 5.78 4.44 -14.14
CA GLU A 79 6.27 4.05 -15.46
C GLU A 79 5.11 3.88 -16.45
N LEU A 80 4.06 3.14 -16.08
CA LEU A 80 2.85 3.03 -16.92
C LEU A 80 2.20 4.38 -17.22
N LEU A 81 2.10 5.27 -16.23
CA LEU A 81 1.57 6.61 -16.45
C LEU A 81 2.46 7.39 -17.43
N PHE A 82 3.77 7.29 -17.29
CA PHE A 82 4.74 7.93 -18.18
C PHE A 82 4.59 7.44 -19.62
N GLU A 83 4.62 6.13 -19.84
CA GLU A 83 4.51 5.52 -21.17
C GLU A 83 3.18 5.90 -21.86
N ILE A 84 2.07 5.88 -21.12
CA ILE A 84 0.77 6.29 -21.66
C ILE A 84 0.79 7.76 -22.09
N LEU A 85 1.32 8.65 -21.26
CA LEU A 85 1.36 10.08 -21.59
C LEU A 85 2.32 10.37 -22.74
N LYS A 86 3.46 9.67 -22.80
CA LYS A 86 4.44 9.78 -23.89
C LYS A 86 3.84 9.32 -25.21
N LYS A 87 3.15 8.17 -25.22
CA LYS A 87 2.47 7.65 -26.42
C LYS A 87 1.42 8.61 -26.98
N ASN A 88 0.73 9.33 -26.11
CA ASN A 88 -0.25 10.35 -26.49
C ASN A 88 0.39 11.73 -26.79
N ASN A 89 1.72 11.79 -26.93
CA ASN A 89 2.49 13.00 -27.23
C ASN A 89 2.29 14.16 -26.23
N LEU A 90 1.94 13.84 -24.97
CA LEU A 90 1.79 14.84 -23.91
C LEU A 90 3.12 15.16 -23.22
N ILE A 91 4.07 14.22 -23.27
CA ILE A 91 5.41 14.36 -22.71
C ILE A 91 6.47 13.69 -23.59
N SER A 92 7.72 14.07 -23.36
CA SER A 92 8.93 13.46 -23.91
C SER A 92 9.84 12.93 -22.78
N ASP A 93 10.93 12.26 -23.14
CA ASP A 93 11.91 11.72 -22.17
C ASP A 93 12.62 12.81 -21.36
N GLU A 94 12.72 14.01 -21.91
CA GLU A 94 13.32 15.18 -21.29
C GLU A 94 12.33 15.98 -20.43
N THR A 95 11.07 15.56 -20.37
CA THR A 95 10.04 16.33 -19.65
C THR A 95 10.27 16.27 -18.14
N ILE A 96 10.40 17.45 -17.53
CA ILE A 96 10.58 17.60 -16.09
C ILE A 96 9.24 17.36 -15.38
N LEU A 97 9.17 16.28 -14.61
CA LEU A 97 7.94 15.85 -13.90
C LEU A 97 7.87 16.29 -12.43
N ALA A 98 8.94 16.92 -11.93
CA ALA A 98 9.09 17.31 -10.54
C ALA A 98 9.38 18.82 -10.41
N GLU A 99 9.60 19.28 -9.19
CA GLU A 99 10.14 20.61 -8.92
C GLU A 99 11.64 20.58 -9.28
N GLU A 100 12.10 21.54 -10.08
CA GLU A 100 13.50 21.67 -10.49
C GLU A 100 13.88 23.16 -10.50
N GLY A 101 15.12 23.46 -10.11
CA GLY A 101 15.67 24.81 -10.10
C GLY A 101 15.46 25.59 -8.80
N GLU A 102 16.08 26.76 -8.73
CA GLU A 102 15.96 27.70 -7.62
C GLU A 102 14.53 28.26 -7.53
N ASN A 103 14.04 28.49 -6.32
CA ASN A 103 12.67 28.98 -6.03
C ASN A 103 11.52 28.05 -6.49
N SER A 104 11.79 26.78 -6.78
CA SER A 104 10.76 25.80 -7.15
C SER A 104 10.00 25.20 -5.97
N THR A 105 10.40 25.54 -4.73
CA THR A 105 9.84 25.01 -3.49
C THR A 105 8.33 25.17 -3.45
N HIS A 106 7.61 24.05 -3.33
CA HIS A 106 6.13 24.00 -3.24
C HIS A 106 5.38 24.42 -4.51
N SER A 107 6.07 24.67 -5.63
CA SER A 107 5.45 24.99 -6.92
C SER A 107 4.45 23.92 -7.37
N LEU A 108 4.68 22.64 -7.02
CA LEU A 108 3.75 21.57 -7.37
C LEU A 108 2.44 21.64 -6.57
N TRP A 109 2.47 22.13 -5.34
CA TRP A 109 1.27 22.38 -4.54
C TRP A 109 0.48 23.56 -5.09
N GLU A 110 1.17 24.59 -5.54
CA GLU A 110 0.56 25.72 -6.23
C GLU A 110 -0.10 25.30 -7.53
N LEU A 111 0.58 24.50 -8.36
CA LEU A 111 0.02 23.94 -9.58
C LEU A 111 -1.21 23.06 -9.30
N ARG A 112 -1.17 22.19 -8.29
CA ARG A 112 -2.33 21.36 -7.90
C ARG A 112 -3.51 22.22 -7.48
N ALA A 113 -3.27 23.27 -6.69
CA ALA A 113 -4.32 24.18 -6.24
C ALA A 113 -4.94 24.95 -7.43
N ASN A 114 -4.10 25.49 -8.30
CA ASN A 114 -4.52 26.28 -9.46
C ASN A 114 -5.23 25.40 -10.51
N ALA A 115 -4.82 24.14 -10.69
CA ALA A 115 -5.43 23.22 -11.64
C ALA A 115 -6.94 22.97 -11.39
N ALA A 116 -7.41 23.17 -10.15
CA ALA A 116 -8.81 22.99 -9.80
C ALA A 116 -9.68 24.22 -10.09
N THR A 117 -9.09 25.38 -10.32
CA THR A 117 -9.80 26.67 -10.41
C THR A 117 -9.35 27.58 -11.56
N GLY A 118 -8.24 27.26 -12.24
CA GLY A 118 -7.66 28.07 -13.32
C GLY A 118 -6.99 27.19 -14.38
N LYS A 119 -6.89 27.71 -15.62
CA LYS A 119 -6.23 27.01 -16.72
C LYS A 119 -4.74 26.87 -16.42
N ILE A 120 -4.20 25.67 -16.57
CA ILE A 120 -2.75 25.42 -16.51
C ILE A 120 -2.28 24.80 -17.83
N SER A 121 -0.98 24.82 -18.10
CA SER A 121 -0.42 24.19 -19.32
C SER A 121 -0.62 22.66 -19.30
N LEU A 122 -0.65 22.01 -20.46
CA LEU A 122 -0.69 20.54 -20.54
C LEU A 122 0.52 19.90 -19.81
N LYS A 123 1.70 20.51 -19.91
CA LYS A 123 2.90 20.05 -19.20
C LYS A 123 2.72 20.09 -17.68
N ASP A 124 2.15 21.18 -17.16
CA ASP A 124 1.86 21.29 -15.72
C ASP A 124 0.74 20.36 -15.28
N PHE A 125 -0.26 20.14 -16.12
CA PHE A 125 -1.32 19.18 -15.86
C PHE A 125 -0.74 17.77 -15.68
N VAL A 126 0.22 17.38 -16.53
CA VAL A 126 0.94 16.12 -16.35
C VAL A 126 1.70 16.08 -15.01
N ARG A 127 2.38 17.15 -14.61
CA ARG A 127 3.05 17.24 -13.29
C ARG A 127 2.05 17.02 -12.15
N VAL A 128 0.86 17.61 -12.24
CA VAL A 128 -0.25 17.40 -11.27
C VAL A 128 -0.67 15.93 -11.22
N LEU A 129 -0.84 15.26 -12.37
CA LEU A 129 -1.17 13.82 -12.40
C LEU A 129 -0.10 12.97 -11.72
N PHE A 130 1.19 13.26 -11.98
CA PHE A 130 2.30 12.56 -11.33
C PHE A 130 2.39 12.84 -9.83
N ALA A 131 2.01 14.04 -9.37
CA ALA A 131 1.95 14.40 -7.96
C ALA A 131 0.89 13.56 -7.22
N ILE A 132 -0.33 13.53 -7.74
CA ILE A 132 -1.43 12.73 -7.18
C ILE A 132 -1.09 11.23 -7.24
N ASN A 133 -0.49 10.76 -8.33
CA ASN A 133 -0.06 9.36 -8.47
C ASN A 133 1.02 8.97 -7.45
N LYS A 134 1.93 9.89 -7.10
CA LYS A 134 3.01 9.68 -6.12
C LYS A 134 2.44 9.43 -4.72
N LYS A 135 1.51 10.27 -4.28
CA LYS A 135 0.90 10.26 -2.95
C LYS A 135 -0.62 10.09 -3.05
N ARG A 136 -1.07 8.93 -3.54
CA ARG A 136 -2.48 8.60 -3.85
C ARG A 136 -3.40 8.30 -2.65
N GLY A 137 -2.98 8.65 -1.44
CA GLY A 137 -3.76 8.50 -0.22
C GLY A 137 -4.00 7.06 0.25
N TYR A 138 -4.64 6.96 1.41
CA TYR A 138 -5.04 5.71 2.04
C TYR A 138 -6.49 5.34 1.66
N LYS A 139 -6.72 4.08 1.31
CA LYS A 139 -8.08 3.54 1.12
C LYS A 139 -8.36 2.59 2.27
N SER A 140 -9.37 2.93 3.10
CA SER A 140 -9.85 2.00 4.12
C SER A 140 -10.37 0.72 3.46
N ASN A 141 -9.88 -0.42 3.94
CA ASN A 141 -10.37 -1.75 3.54
C ASN A 141 -11.33 -2.33 4.59
N ARG A 142 -11.66 -1.57 5.64
CA ARG A 142 -12.65 -2.00 6.64
C ARG A 142 -14.02 -2.07 5.97
N LYS A 143 -14.78 -3.12 6.24
CA LYS A 143 -16.20 -3.15 5.89
C LYS A 143 -16.92 -2.24 6.88
N ALA A 144 -17.92 -1.49 6.42
CA ALA A 144 -18.64 -0.48 7.23
C ALA A 144 -19.40 -1.03 8.46
N LYS A 145 -19.22 -2.31 8.83
CA LYS A 145 -19.90 -2.98 9.95
C LYS A 145 -19.05 -3.17 11.20
N ASP A 146 -17.74 -2.92 11.16
CA ASP A 146 -16.90 -3.12 12.34
C ASP A 146 -16.63 -1.77 13.01
N GLU A 147 -17.33 -1.53 14.13
CA GLU A 147 -17.08 -0.47 15.13
C GLU A 147 -15.78 -0.76 15.92
N GLY A 148 -14.74 -1.18 15.21
CA GLY A 148 -13.45 -1.52 15.76
C GLY A 148 -12.61 -0.26 15.98
N ASP A 149 -12.35 0.00 17.25
CA ASP A 149 -11.47 1.01 17.81
C ASP A 149 -10.06 0.89 17.20
N GLY A 150 -9.83 1.62 16.12
CA GLY A 150 -8.55 1.64 15.44
C GLY A 150 -8.24 3.06 15.08
N GLN A 151 -7.15 3.59 15.65
CA GLN A 151 -6.67 4.97 15.53
C GLN A 151 -7.24 5.68 14.31
N ALA A 152 -8.05 6.70 14.58
CA ALA A 152 -8.51 7.62 13.56
C ALA A 152 -7.27 8.09 12.80
N VAL A 153 -7.23 7.80 11.50
CA VAL A 153 -6.27 8.48 10.64
C VAL A 153 -6.60 9.96 10.77
N ASP A 154 -5.61 10.80 11.05
CA ASP A 154 -5.69 12.28 11.07
C ASP A 154 -6.45 12.84 9.84
N GLY A 155 -6.51 12.04 8.77
CA GLY A 155 -7.33 12.25 7.60
C GLY A 155 -8.84 12.48 7.85
N MET A 156 -9.45 12.08 8.98
CA MET A 156 -10.87 12.35 9.21
C MET A 156 -11.14 13.83 9.49
N GLU A 157 -10.35 14.46 10.36
CA GLU A 157 -10.45 15.89 10.64
C GLU A 157 -10.19 16.69 9.36
N VAL A 158 -9.13 16.31 8.64
CA VAL A 158 -8.80 16.91 7.34
C VAL A 158 -9.95 16.74 6.35
N ALA A 159 -10.55 15.55 6.22
CA ALA A 159 -11.68 15.33 5.32
C ALA A 159 -12.90 16.21 5.65
N ILE A 160 -13.20 16.42 6.94
CA ILE A 160 -14.26 17.34 7.39
C ILE A 160 -13.93 18.78 6.97
N ILE A 161 -12.68 19.20 7.13
CA ILE A 161 -12.23 20.55 6.72
C ILE A 161 -12.35 20.72 5.20
N LEU A 162 -11.88 19.74 4.42
CA LEU A 162 -11.95 19.76 2.96
C LEU A 162 -13.40 19.87 2.48
N ALA A 163 -14.31 19.09 3.07
CA ALA A 163 -15.72 19.09 2.72
C ALA A 163 -16.41 20.41 3.12
N SER A 164 -16.23 20.87 4.35
CA SER A 164 -16.86 22.10 4.88
C SER A 164 -16.42 23.36 4.14
N LYS A 165 -15.13 23.45 3.77
CA LYS A 165 -14.60 24.59 3.01
C LYS A 165 -14.70 24.39 1.49
N ASN A 166 -15.14 23.22 1.03
CA ASN A 166 -15.20 22.82 -0.38
C ASN A 166 -13.85 22.98 -1.15
N ILE A 167 -12.73 22.82 -0.44
CA ILE A 167 -11.39 22.94 -1.01
C ILE A 167 -10.81 21.56 -1.37
N THR A 168 -9.81 21.54 -2.23
CA THR A 168 -9.04 20.32 -2.56
C THR A 168 -7.87 20.11 -1.59
N PRO A 169 -7.35 18.88 -1.44
CA PRO A 169 -6.08 18.61 -0.76
C PRO A 169 -4.93 19.48 -1.28
N GLY A 170 -4.83 19.71 -2.59
CA GLY A 170 -3.84 20.62 -3.18
C GLY A 170 -3.93 22.05 -2.62
N GLN A 171 -5.14 22.62 -2.61
CA GLN A 171 -5.40 23.95 -2.04
C GLN A 171 -5.14 24.00 -0.53
N TYR A 172 -5.58 22.98 0.21
CA TYR A 172 -5.40 22.91 1.65
C TYR A 172 -3.93 22.84 2.05
N VAL A 173 -3.13 22.01 1.39
CA VAL A 173 -1.69 21.92 1.69
C VAL A 173 -0.96 23.21 1.30
N LEU A 174 -1.32 23.83 0.18
CA LEU A 174 -0.74 25.12 -0.20
C LEU A 174 -1.00 26.19 0.88
N ASP A 175 -2.22 26.25 1.42
CA ASP A 175 -2.57 27.16 2.52
C ASP A 175 -1.78 26.86 3.80
N LEU A 176 -1.63 25.58 4.17
CA LEU A 176 -0.79 25.18 5.31
C LEU A 176 0.67 25.64 5.14
N LEU A 177 1.24 25.42 3.94
CA LEU A 177 2.62 25.78 3.64
C LEU A 177 2.83 27.31 3.63
N LYS A 178 1.89 28.08 3.08
CA LYS A 178 1.90 29.55 3.15
C LYS A 178 1.85 30.07 4.59
N ASN A 179 1.17 29.34 5.48
CA ASN A 179 1.11 29.63 6.91
C ASN A 179 2.28 29.01 7.71
N ASN A 180 3.40 28.67 7.06
CA ASN A 180 4.61 28.07 7.66
C ASN A 180 4.40 26.73 8.40
N LYS A 181 3.28 26.02 8.15
CA LYS A 181 3.05 24.67 8.69
C LYS A 181 3.71 23.65 7.77
N LYS A 182 4.81 23.07 8.24
CA LYS A 182 5.61 22.10 7.46
C LYS A 182 5.04 20.68 7.45
N ASN A 183 4.10 20.35 8.34
CA ASN A 183 3.50 19.02 8.39
C ASN A 183 2.40 18.90 7.33
N ILE A 184 2.60 18.00 6.36
CA ILE A 184 1.62 17.70 5.31
C ILE A 184 0.83 16.47 5.78
N PRO A 185 -0.49 16.59 5.98
CA PRO A 185 -1.29 15.48 6.46
C PRO A 185 -1.45 14.38 5.40
N ASP A 186 -1.81 13.19 5.88
CA ASP A 186 -2.23 12.10 5.01
C ASP A 186 -3.69 12.27 4.59
N PHE A 187 -3.99 11.99 3.32
CA PHE A 187 -5.33 12.10 2.75
C PHE A 187 -5.95 10.73 2.52
N TYR A 188 -7.29 10.67 2.59
CA TYR A 188 -7.97 9.52 2.05
C TYR A 188 -7.88 9.51 0.52
N ARG A 189 -7.91 8.30 -0.04
CA ARG A 189 -7.95 8.12 -1.49
C ARG A 189 -9.20 8.79 -2.10
N SER A 190 -10.31 8.86 -1.38
CA SER A 190 -11.53 9.57 -1.80
C SER A 190 -11.27 11.06 -2.01
N ASP A 191 -10.54 11.70 -1.10
CA ASP A 191 -10.31 13.15 -1.14
C ASP A 191 -9.45 13.53 -2.35
N LEU A 192 -8.43 12.72 -2.62
CA LEU A 192 -7.57 12.87 -3.80
C LEU A 192 -8.29 12.49 -5.10
N GLN A 193 -9.26 11.58 -5.04
CA GLN A 193 -10.13 11.28 -6.19
C GLN A 193 -11.01 12.49 -6.51
N THR A 194 -11.62 13.11 -5.49
CA THR A 194 -12.38 14.35 -5.64
C THR A 194 -11.52 15.49 -6.19
N GLU A 195 -10.27 15.62 -5.74
CA GLU A 195 -9.31 16.56 -6.34
C GLU A 195 -9.08 16.28 -7.81
N PHE A 196 -8.73 15.04 -8.16
CA PHE A 196 -8.52 14.63 -9.54
C PHE A 196 -9.76 14.93 -10.38
N ASP A 197 -10.96 14.64 -9.89
CA ASP A 197 -12.21 14.88 -10.62
C ASP A 197 -12.49 16.37 -10.83
N LYS A 198 -12.24 17.21 -9.80
CA LYS A 198 -12.33 18.68 -9.93
C LYS A 198 -11.33 19.20 -10.95
N VAL A 199 -10.07 18.79 -10.85
CA VAL A 199 -9.00 19.18 -11.78
C VAL A 199 -9.32 18.73 -13.21
N TRP A 200 -9.74 17.47 -13.39
CA TRP A 200 -10.11 16.91 -14.69
C TRP A 200 -11.25 17.70 -15.32
N LYS A 201 -12.33 17.92 -14.58
CA LYS A 201 -13.50 18.67 -15.06
C LYS A 201 -13.16 20.11 -15.43
N PHE A 202 -12.27 20.76 -14.67
CA PHE A 202 -11.87 22.14 -14.95
C PHE A 202 -10.97 22.22 -16.17
N GLN A 203 -9.90 21.41 -16.23
CA GLN A 203 -8.93 21.45 -17.33
C GLN A 203 -9.53 20.98 -18.67
N ARG A 204 -10.50 20.06 -18.64
CA ARG A 204 -11.18 19.58 -19.86
C ARG A 204 -11.77 20.72 -20.69
N GLN A 205 -12.29 21.77 -20.05
CA GLN A 205 -12.86 22.95 -20.74
C GLN A 205 -11.86 23.65 -21.67
N PHE A 206 -10.56 23.42 -21.49
CA PHE A 206 -9.50 24.01 -22.30
C PHE A 206 -8.76 23.01 -23.20
N TYR A 207 -8.99 21.70 -23.00
CA TYR A 207 -8.26 20.60 -23.63
C TYR A 207 -9.20 19.43 -23.97
N GLU A 208 -10.32 19.73 -24.63
CA GLU A 208 -11.37 18.74 -24.96
C GLU A 208 -10.90 17.67 -25.94
N ASP A 209 -9.94 18.02 -26.80
CA ASP A 209 -9.29 17.15 -27.77
C ASP A 209 -8.40 16.07 -27.11
N VAL A 210 -7.86 16.37 -25.93
CA VAL A 210 -6.97 15.47 -25.17
C VAL A 210 -7.72 14.74 -24.05
N LEU A 211 -8.64 15.41 -23.36
CA LEU A 211 -9.26 14.92 -22.13
C LEU A 211 -10.68 14.37 -22.40
N SER A 212 -10.76 13.07 -22.68
CA SER A 212 -12.02 12.34 -22.86
C SER A 212 -12.51 11.62 -21.60
N ASP A 213 -13.82 11.66 -21.35
CA ASP A 213 -14.46 10.97 -20.23
C ASP A 213 -14.76 9.49 -20.52
N GLU A 214 -14.70 9.03 -21.78
CA GLU A 214 -15.14 7.69 -22.20
C GLU A 214 -14.54 6.57 -21.34
N LEU A 215 -13.20 6.55 -21.24
CA LEU A 215 -12.51 5.54 -20.43
C LEU A 215 -12.77 5.74 -18.94
N LYS A 216 -12.81 7.00 -18.48
CA LYS A 216 -13.05 7.33 -17.07
C LYS A 216 -14.40 6.76 -16.60
N GLU A 217 -15.46 7.05 -17.33
CA GLU A 217 -16.82 6.62 -17.04
C GLU A 217 -16.99 5.10 -17.16
N SER A 218 -16.37 4.48 -18.18
CA SER A 218 -16.47 3.02 -18.39
C SER A 218 -15.97 2.18 -17.20
N VAL A 219 -15.01 2.71 -16.43
CA VAL A 219 -14.37 2.03 -15.31
C VAL A 219 -15.10 2.24 -13.98
N ILE A 220 -15.98 3.25 -13.87
CA ILE A 220 -16.68 3.57 -12.62
C ILE A 220 -17.54 2.37 -12.18
N GLY A 221 -17.48 2.06 -10.88
CA GLY A 221 -18.25 0.96 -10.27
C GLY A 221 -17.81 -0.45 -10.67
N LYS A 222 -16.81 -0.62 -11.54
CA LYS A 222 -16.34 -1.93 -11.98
C LYS A 222 -15.43 -2.58 -10.93
N ASN A 223 -15.51 -3.91 -10.82
CA ASN A 223 -14.59 -4.69 -10.00
C ASN A 223 -13.22 -4.84 -10.68
N LYS A 224 -12.21 -5.32 -9.95
CA LYS A 224 -10.83 -5.43 -10.46
C LYS A 224 -10.71 -6.16 -11.81
N LYS A 225 -11.45 -7.27 -12.00
CA LYS A 225 -11.37 -8.06 -13.24
C LYS A 225 -12.02 -7.30 -14.41
N ALA A 226 -13.19 -6.71 -14.18
CA ALA A 226 -13.90 -5.92 -15.18
C ALA A 226 -13.13 -4.64 -15.55
N THR A 227 -12.58 -3.92 -14.56
CA THR A 227 -11.70 -2.77 -14.80
C THR A 227 -10.50 -3.16 -15.66
N TRP A 228 -9.85 -4.29 -15.35
CA TRP A 228 -8.72 -4.75 -16.16
C TRP A 228 -9.15 -5.12 -17.58
N ALA A 229 -10.29 -5.78 -17.77
CA ALA A 229 -10.78 -6.12 -19.12
C ALA A 229 -10.97 -4.86 -19.98
N ILE A 230 -11.55 -3.80 -19.41
CA ILE A 230 -11.74 -2.52 -20.09
C ILE A 230 -10.39 -1.82 -20.35
N CYS A 231 -9.53 -1.77 -19.33
CA CYS A 231 -8.24 -1.09 -19.44
C CYS A 231 -7.19 -1.90 -20.20
N LYS A 232 -7.44 -3.17 -20.51
CA LYS A 232 -6.47 -4.03 -21.20
C LYS A 232 -6.15 -3.43 -22.57
N ASP A 233 -7.13 -3.05 -23.38
CA ASP A 233 -6.88 -2.56 -24.73
C ASP A 233 -6.20 -1.16 -24.77
N PRO A 234 -6.60 -0.20 -23.91
CA PRO A 234 -5.85 1.03 -23.72
C PRO A 234 -4.42 0.81 -23.23
N PHE A 235 -4.17 -0.24 -22.43
CA PHE A 235 -2.87 -0.50 -21.79
C PHE A 235 -2.04 -1.62 -22.45
N THR A 236 -2.56 -2.30 -23.48
CA THR A 236 -1.89 -3.47 -24.12
C THR A 236 -0.59 -3.12 -24.82
N TYR A 237 -0.36 -1.83 -25.05
CA TYR A 237 0.80 -1.31 -25.77
C TYR A 237 1.92 -0.85 -24.84
N CYS A 238 1.78 -0.99 -23.52
CA CYS A 238 2.87 -0.84 -22.56
C CYS A 238 3.49 -2.21 -22.29
N ARG A 239 4.28 -2.72 -23.25
CA ARG A 239 5.14 -3.88 -23.07
C ARG A 239 6.58 -3.51 -23.34
#